data_AF-A0A523ADL1-F1
#
_entry.id   AF-A0A523ADL1-F1
#
_cell.length_a   1.000
_cell.length_b   1.000
_cell.length_c   1.000
_cell.angle_alpha   90.00
_cell.angle_beta   90.00
_cell.angle_gamma   90.00
#
_symmetry.space_group_name_H-M   'P 1'
#
loop_
_entity.id
_entity.type
_entity.pdbx_description
1 polymer ?
#
loop_
_entity_poly.entity_id
_entity_poly.type
_entity_poly.pdbx_seq_one_letter_code
_entity_poly.pdbx_strand_id
1 'polypeptide(L)'
;MIIAFVGYPLSGKSTAGEVARELGIPVVTMGDVVREEAINRGLEPNSENLGRIATELREKEGMDAIAKRCIPKIRSLGPVVLVDGVRGIAEVKAFKNAFDNFVLIAIECPIEIRFERAIQRRRSDDVTKIEDLRERDRREESWGLKEAMEVADFTIENTGDIEEFKDKVRALLRKLISVEVEIETSINPTEEEEKVIKAVKNLFPDAKIRIEGNKLYAIARDLHTLRELLRKQKILDTARTEFLRNRMGNEITVYFNKQTA
;
A
#
# COMPACT_ATOMS: atom_id res chain seq x y z
N MET A 1 5.31 -1.15 7.49
CA MET A 1 5.10 -1.76 6.17
C MET A 1 5.09 -0.67 5.13
N ILE A 2 5.83 -0.87 4.04
CA ILE A 2 5.82 0.01 2.87
C ILE A 2 5.23 -0.76 1.70
N ILE A 3 4.31 -0.13 0.99
CA ILE A 3 3.77 -0.63 -0.28
C ILE A 3 4.25 0.33 -1.35
N ALA A 4 4.87 -0.16 -2.42
CA ALA A 4 5.39 0.69 -3.48
C ALA A 4 4.81 0.31 -4.84
N PHE A 5 4.43 1.30 -5.64
CA PHE A 5 4.06 1.08 -7.04
C PHE A 5 5.22 1.36 -7.98
N VAL A 6 5.45 0.44 -8.91
CA VAL A 6 6.38 0.54 -10.03
C VAL A 6 5.62 0.32 -11.34
N GLY A 7 6.06 0.96 -12.42
CA GLY A 7 5.47 0.79 -13.74
C GLY A 7 5.79 1.96 -14.66
N TYR A 8 5.54 1.80 -15.95
CA TYR A 8 5.81 2.82 -16.97
C TYR A 8 4.98 4.10 -16.79
N PRO A 9 5.39 5.24 -17.40
CA PRO A 9 4.57 6.45 -17.43
C PRO A 9 3.18 6.15 -17.96
N LEU A 10 2.13 6.75 -17.37
CA LEU A 10 0.73 6.57 -17.76
C LEU A 10 0.16 5.15 -17.53
N SER A 11 0.84 4.28 -16.79
CA SER A 11 0.32 2.93 -16.46
C SER A 11 -0.84 2.92 -15.45
N GLY A 12 -1.12 4.03 -14.77
CA GLY A 12 -2.20 4.14 -13.78
C GLY A 12 -1.77 4.20 -12.31
N LYS A 13 -0.46 4.33 -12.02
CA LYS A 13 0.06 4.41 -10.64
C LYS A 13 -0.59 5.51 -9.79
N SER A 14 -0.82 6.70 -10.36
CA SER A 14 -1.47 7.80 -9.64
C SER A 14 -2.92 7.45 -9.24
N THR A 15 -3.67 6.78 -10.12
CA THR A 15 -5.01 6.27 -9.80
C THR A 15 -4.95 5.19 -8.71
N ALA A 16 -3.96 4.30 -8.75
CA ALA A 16 -3.75 3.33 -7.67
C ALA A 16 -3.40 4.02 -6.33
N GLY A 17 -2.63 5.12 -6.38
CA GLY A 17 -2.37 5.98 -5.23
C GLY A 17 -3.63 6.67 -4.70
N GLU A 18 -4.56 7.09 -5.56
CA GLU A 18 -5.87 7.63 -5.13
C GLU A 18 -6.69 6.57 -4.37
N VAL A 19 -6.75 5.33 -4.88
CA VAL A 19 -7.41 4.22 -4.17
C VAL A 19 -6.79 3.98 -2.79
N ALA A 20 -5.47 4.07 -2.66
CA ALA A 20 -4.81 3.95 -1.37
C ALA A 20 -5.22 5.06 -0.39
N ARG A 21 -5.35 6.30 -0.87
CA ARG A 21 -5.87 7.42 -0.06
C ARG A 21 -7.32 7.19 0.37
N GLU A 22 -8.17 6.66 -0.51
CA GLU A 22 -9.56 6.28 -0.16
C GLU A 22 -9.61 5.22 0.97
N LEU A 23 -8.62 4.32 1.01
CA LEU A 23 -8.46 3.33 2.07
C LEU A 23 -7.80 3.89 3.35
N GLY A 24 -7.50 5.19 3.39
CA GLY A 24 -6.86 5.85 4.53
C GLY A 24 -5.36 5.59 4.64
N ILE A 25 -4.71 5.09 3.59
CA ILE A 25 -3.26 4.86 3.56
C ILE A 25 -2.57 6.15 3.10
N PRO A 26 -1.65 6.72 3.90
CA PRO A 26 -0.84 7.86 3.47
C PRO A 26 -0.02 7.52 2.23
N VAL A 27 0.05 8.45 1.27
CA VAL A 27 0.78 8.27 0.01
C VAL A 27 1.90 9.30 -0.11
N VAL A 28 3.13 8.81 -0.33
CA VAL A 28 4.30 9.61 -0.72
C VAL A 28 4.56 9.40 -2.20
N THR A 29 4.40 10.46 -2.98
CA THR A 29 4.68 10.42 -4.42
C THR A 29 6.13 10.86 -4.66
N MET A 30 6.97 9.97 -5.21
CA MET A 30 8.41 10.22 -5.39
C MET A 30 8.67 11.39 -6.36
N GLY A 31 7.78 11.59 -7.33
CA GLY A 31 7.87 12.72 -8.26
C GLY A 31 7.75 14.09 -7.59
N ASP A 32 7.17 14.19 -6.40
CA ASP A 32 7.08 15.45 -5.65
C ASP A 32 8.46 15.93 -5.22
N VAL A 33 9.38 15.02 -4.87
CA VAL A 33 10.78 15.39 -4.55
C VAL A 33 11.45 16.09 -5.73
N VAL A 34 11.20 15.61 -6.95
CA VAL A 34 11.76 16.20 -8.18
C VAL A 34 11.07 17.53 -8.51
N ARG A 35 9.75 17.62 -8.30
CA ARG A 35 8.97 18.84 -8.51
C ARG A 35 9.37 19.96 -7.53
N GLU A 36 9.56 19.62 -6.25
CA GLU A 36 10.10 20.52 -5.23
C GLU A 36 11.50 21.03 -5.64
N GLU A 37 12.38 20.14 -6.11
CA GLU A 37 13.72 20.51 -6.60
C GLU A 37 13.66 21.43 -7.82
N ALA A 38 12.74 21.21 -8.76
CA ALA A 38 12.56 22.09 -9.92
C ALA A 38 12.16 23.50 -9.50
N ILE A 39 11.19 23.62 -8.59
CA ILE A 39 10.73 24.91 -8.05
C ILE A 39 11.87 25.62 -7.32
N ASN A 40 12.65 24.90 -6.51
CA ASN A 40 13.80 25.47 -5.79
C ASN A 40 14.88 26.02 -6.75
N ARG A 41 14.99 25.45 -7.96
CA ARG A 41 15.89 25.92 -9.01
C ARG A 41 15.28 27.00 -9.92
N GLY A 42 14.05 27.45 -9.65
CA GLY A 42 13.34 28.41 -10.48
C GLY A 42 12.96 27.87 -11.87
N LEU A 43 12.87 26.55 -12.02
CA LEU A 43 12.50 25.89 -13.28
C LEU A 43 11.03 25.53 -13.29
N GLU A 44 10.38 25.68 -14.45
CA GLU A 44 9.01 25.23 -14.64
C GLU A 44 8.93 23.69 -14.53
N PRO A 45 8.01 23.12 -13.74
CA PRO A 45 7.91 21.68 -13.49
C PRO A 45 7.23 20.93 -14.67
N ASN A 46 7.80 21.06 -15.86
CA ASN A 46 7.38 20.34 -17.06
C ASN A 46 8.13 19.00 -17.22
N SER A 47 7.63 18.13 -18.10
CA SER A 47 8.17 16.76 -18.27
C SER A 47 9.65 16.71 -18.65
N GLU A 48 10.15 17.71 -19.38
CA GLU A 48 11.56 17.81 -19.78
C GLU A 48 12.44 18.17 -18.58
N ASN A 49 12.12 19.26 -17.89
CA ASN A 49 12.86 19.72 -16.71
C ASN A 49 12.86 18.67 -15.60
N LEU A 50 11.72 18.04 -15.33
CA LEU A 50 11.62 17.00 -14.30
C LEU A 50 12.45 15.77 -14.67
N GLY A 51 12.44 15.36 -15.95
CA GLY A 51 13.28 14.27 -16.43
C GLY A 51 14.77 14.57 -16.26
N ARG A 52 15.20 15.79 -16.65
CA ARG A 52 16.60 16.23 -16.51
C ARG A 52 17.05 16.26 -15.05
N ILE A 53 16.27 16.90 -14.17
CA ILE A 53 16.59 17.00 -12.74
C ILE A 53 16.65 15.61 -12.10
N ALA A 54 15.70 14.72 -12.44
CA ALA A 54 15.68 13.36 -11.92
C ALA A 54 16.94 12.57 -12.34
N THR A 55 17.45 12.78 -13.56
CA THR A 55 18.74 12.21 -14.00
C THR A 55 19.91 12.83 -13.24
N GLU A 56 19.99 14.16 -13.15
CA GLU A 56 21.08 14.84 -12.45
C GLU A 56 21.20 14.43 -10.98
N LEU A 57 20.06 14.28 -10.28
CA LEU A 57 20.04 13.81 -8.90
C LEU A 57 20.63 12.39 -8.79
N ARG A 58 20.33 11.51 -9.75
CA ARG A 58 20.87 10.15 -9.77
C ARG A 58 22.35 10.10 -10.08
N GLU A 59 22.82 10.94 -11.00
CA GLU A 59 24.24 11.05 -11.34
C GLU A 59 25.07 11.59 -10.16
N LYS A 60 24.54 12.57 -9.42
CA LYS A 60 25.26 13.24 -8.34
C LYS A 60 25.18 12.52 -6.99
N GLU A 61 24.00 12.02 -6.63
CA GLU A 61 23.71 11.47 -5.29
C GLU A 61 23.51 9.94 -5.29
N GLY A 62 23.50 9.33 -6.48
CA GLY A 62 23.32 7.89 -6.68
C GLY A 62 21.92 7.51 -7.18
N MET A 63 21.81 6.32 -7.77
CA MET A 63 20.57 5.84 -8.39
C MET A 63 19.38 5.72 -7.43
N ASP A 64 19.62 5.73 -6.12
CA ASP A 64 18.62 5.68 -5.06
C ASP A 64 18.36 7.05 -4.39
N ALA A 65 18.89 8.15 -4.93
CA ALA A 65 18.82 9.49 -4.34
C ALA A 65 17.39 9.92 -3.98
N ILE A 66 16.43 9.71 -4.89
CA ILE A 66 15.03 10.08 -4.66
C ILE A 66 14.42 9.23 -3.54
N ALA A 67 14.71 7.92 -3.49
CA ALA A 67 14.26 7.06 -2.41
C ALA A 67 14.82 7.49 -1.06
N LYS A 68 16.12 7.83 -0.99
CA LYS A 68 16.77 8.38 0.22
C LYS A 68 16.08 9.65 0.71
N ARG A 69 15.72 10.57 -0.18
CA ARG A 69 14.98 11.80 0.16
C ARG A 69 13.54 11.51 0.64
N CYS A 70 12.91 10.43 0.19
CA CYS A 70 11.58 10.02 0.64
C CYS A 70 11.57 9.32 2.02
N ILE A 71 12.64 8.59 2.39
CA ILE A 71 12.69 7.77 3.61
C ILE A 71 12.31 8.57 4.88
N PRO A 72 12.84 9.78 5.15
CA PRO A 72 12.46 10.57 6.31
C PRO A 72 10.98 10.95 6.32
N LYS A 73 10.43 11.37 5.16
CA LYS A 73 9.01 11.69 5.01
C LYS A 73 8.15 10.47 5.34
N ILE A 74 8.49 9.31 4.79
CA ILE A 74 7.79 8.04 5.02
C ILE A 74 7.78 7.65 6.51
N ARG A 75 8.92 7.74 7.20
CA ARG A 75 9.01 7.39 8.63
C ARG A 75 8.09 8.21 9.53
N SER A 76 7.73 9.43 9.11
CA SER A 76 6.85 10.33 9.88
C SER A 76 5.34 10.04 9.69
N LEU A 77 4.95 9.26 8.68
CA LEU A 77 3.54 9.13 8.27
C LEU A 77 2.78 7.97 8.92
N GLY A 78 3.49 7.00 9.51
CA GLY A 78 2.86 5.93 10.30
C GLY A 78 3.28 4.52 9.90
N PRO A 79 2.52 3.48 10.34
CA PRO A 79 2.93 2.09 10.24
C PRO A 79 2.79 1.50 8.83
N VAL A 80 1.85 2.02 8.03
CA VAL A 80 1.63 1.62 6.64
C VAL A 80 1.66 2.88 5.79
N VAL A 81 2.55 2.92 4.80
CA VAL A 81 2.67 4.05 3.86
C VAL A 81 2.81 3.50 2.47
N LEU A 82 2.14 4.14 1.51
CA LEU A 82 2.27 3.82 0.11
C LEU A 82 3.25 4.79 -0.57
N VAL A 83 4.14 4.27 -1.40
CA VAL A 83 5.08 5.03 -2.22
C VAL A 83 4.67 4.93 -3.69
N ASP A 84 4.33 6.05 -4.30
CA ASP A 84 3.99 6.12 -5.72
C ASP A 84 5.20 6.58 -6.54
N GLY A 85 5.58 5.75 -7.52
CA GLY A 85 6.53 6.12 -8.56
C GLY A 85 7.96 5.68 -8.29
N VAL A 86 8.15 4.44 -7.84
CA VAL A 86 9.46 3.77 -7.91
C VAL A 86 9.85 3.59 -9.37
N ARG A 87 11.11 3.89 -9.70
CA ARG A 87 11.63 3.93 -11.08
C ARG A 87 12.87 3.09 -11.29
N GLY A 88 13.43 2.48 -10.25
CA GLY A 88 14.68 1.75 -10.36
C GLY A 88 14.94 0.73 -9.26
N ILE A 89 15.67 -0.32 -9.59
CA ILE A 89 16.07 -1.37 -8.64
C ILE A 89 16.89 -0.82 -7.46
N ALA A 90 17.66 0.25 -7.67
CA ALA A 90 18.40 0.90 -6.60
C ALA A 90 17.47 1.51 -5.54
N GLU A 91 16.36 2.13 -5.96
CA GLU A 91 15.34 2.69 -5.06
C GLU A 91 14.63 1.56 -4.29
N VAL A 92 14.31 0.44 -4.97
CA VAL A 92 13.77 -0.77 -4.33
C VAL A 92 14.70 -1.27 -3.23
N LYS A 93 16.00 -1.39 -3.52
CA LYS A 93 17.01 -1.82 -2.53
C LYS A 93 17.11 -0.84 -1.36
N ALA A 94 17.08 0.46 -1.62
CA ALA A 94 17.11 1.47 -0.57
C ALA A 94 15.90 1.37 0.37
N PHE A 95 14.69 1.14 -0.17
CA PHE A 95 13.51 0.92 0.66
C PHE A 95 13.57 -0.40 1.43
N LYS A 96 13.98 -1.52 0.80
CA LYS A 96 14.16 -2.82 1.48
C LYS A 96 15.18 -2.75 2.61
N ASN A 97 16.25 -1.96 2.46
CA ASN A 97 17.25 -1.76 3.51
C ASN A 97 16.75 -0.84 4.64
N ALA A 98 15.87 0.12 4.34
CA ALA A 98 15.39 1.09 5.31
C ALA A 98 14.19 0.58 6.14
N PHE A 99 13.43 -0.39 5.64
CA PHE A 99 12.19 -0.85 6.25
C PHE A 99 12.09 -2.38 6.25
N ASP A 100 11.75 -2.95 7.40
CA ASP A 100 11.69 -4.42 7.60
C ASP A 100 10.62 -5.12 6.76
N ASN A 101 9.57 -4.39 6.36
CA ASN A 101 8.47 -4.92 5.55
C ASN A 101 8.21 -3.97 4.37
N PHE A 102 8.53 -4.45 3.18
CA PHE A 102 8.40 -3.74 1.91
C PHE A 102 7.78 -4.66 0.87
N VAL A 103 6.71 -4.19 0.22
CA VAL A 103 6.01 -4.89 -0.86
C VAL A 103 6.04 -3.99 -2.10
N LEU A 104 6.51 -4.53 -3.22
CA LEU A 104 6.54 -3.88 -4.52
C LEU A 104 5.42 -4.44 -5.41
N ILE A 105 4.63 -3.55 -5.99
CA ILE A 105 3.53 -3.89 -6.89
C ILE A 105 3.81 -3.25 -8.25
N ALA A 106 3.99 -4.08 -9.28
CA ALA A 106 4.09 -3.66 -10.66
C ALA A 106 2.69 -3.36 -11.23
N ILE A 107 2.55 -2.25 -11.93
CA ILE A 107 1.37 -1.92 -12.72
C ILE A 107 1.74 -1.95 -14.19
N GLU A 108 1.20 -2.96 -14.89
CA GLU A 108 1.48 -3.23 -16.29
C GLU A 108 0.36 -2.70 -17.19
N CYS A 109 0.76 -2.04 -18.27
CA CYS A 109 -0.16 -1.51 -19.25
C CYS A 109 0.56 -1.39 -20.61
N PRO A 110 0.04 -2.01 -21.69
CA PRO A 110 0.60 -1.89 -23.04
C PRO A 110 0.77 -0.43 -23.48
N ILE A 111 1.80 -0.15 -24.28
CA ILE A 111 2.12 1.22 -24.72
C ILE A 111 1.00 1.85 -25.52
N GLU A 112 0.26 1.05 -26.30
CA GLU A 112 -0.87 1.47 -27.11
C GLU A 112 -1.98 2.05 -26.21
N ILE A 113 -2.36 1.32 -25.16
CA ILE A 113 -3.37 1.76 -24.18
C ILE A 113 -2.89 2.98 -23.39
N ARG A 114 -1.61 3.00 -22.99
CA ARG A 114 -1.01 4.16 -22.29
C ARG A 114 -1.03 5.42 -23.17
N PHE A 115 -0.78 5.27 -24.46
CA PHE A 115 -0.80 6.37 -25.42
C PHE A 115 -2.21 6.88 -25.66
N GLU A 116 -3.20 6.00 -25.83
CA GLU A 116 -4.62 6.38 -25.92
C GLU A 116 -5.07 7.21 -24.70
N ARG A 117 -4.68 6.79 -23.50
CA ARG A 117 -4.95 7.52 -22.25
C ARG A 117 -4.29 8.89 -22.23
N ALA A 118 -3.07 9.03 -22.75
CA ALA A 118 -2.39 10.32 -22.87
C ALA A 118 -3.21 11.30 -23.72
N ILE A 119 -3.70 10.85 -24.88
CA ILE A 119 -4.48 11.67 -25.81
C ILE A 119 -5.81 12.10 -25.15
N GLN A 120 -6.49 11.17 -24.48
CA GLN A 120 -7.79 11.44 -23.85
C GLN A 120 -7.69 12.40 -22.66
N ARG A 121 -6.59 12.34 -21.89
CA ARG A 121 -6.41 13.15 -20.67
C ARG A 121 -6.23 14.64 -20.96
N ARG A 122 -5.76 15.02 -22.16
CA ARG A 122 -5.59 16.42 -22.64
C ARG A 122 -4.88 17.34 -21.63
N ARG A 123 -3.90 16.82 -20.89
CA ARG A 123 -3.06 17.66 -20.04
C ARG A 123 -2.07 18.42 -20.92
N SER A 124 -1.75 19.66 -20.56
CA SER A 124 -0.86 20.52 -21.35
C SER A 124 0.57 19.97 -21.51
N ASP A 125 0.95 19.01 -20.66
CA ASP A 125 2.26 18.34 -20.62
C ASP A 125 2.24 16.88 -21.14
N ASP A 126 1.10 16.40 -21.64
CA ASP A 126 0.95 15.04 -22.15
C ASP A 126 1.56 14.88 -23.55
N VAL A 127 1.99 13.64 -23.84
CA VAL A 127 2.61 13.26 -25.12
C VAL A 127 1.59 13.34 -26.25
N THR A 128 1.99 13.92 -27.38
CA THR A 128 1.15 14.00 -28.59
C THR A 128 1.52 12.94 -29.62
N LYS A 129 2.72 12.36 -29.52
CA LYS A 129 3.21 11.28 -30.37
C LYS A 129 3.59 10.08 -29.52
N ILE A 130 3.33 8.89 -30.04
CA ILE A 130 3.72 7.63 -29.38
C ILE A 130 5.24 7.54 -29.19
N GLU A 131 6.02 8.17 -30.09
CA GLU A 131 7.47 8.21 -30.00
C GLU A 131 7.96 8.97 -28.76
N ASP A 132 7.30 10.07 -28.39
CA ASP A 132 7.62 10.81 -27.16
C ASP A 132 7.40 9.93 -25.91
N LEU A 133 6.40 9.04 -25.94
CA LEU A 133 6.16 8.06 -24.88
C LEU A 133 7.26 7.00 -24.85
N ARG A 134 7.70 6.52 -26.02
CA ARG A 134 8.81 5.56 -26.12
C ARG A 134 10.12 6.14 -25.60
N GLU A 135 10.38 7.42 -25.82
CA GLU A 135 11.54 8.11 -25.25
C GLU A 135 11.47 8.20 -23.72
N ARG A 136 10.27 8.49 -23.18
CA ARG A 136 10.06 8.46 -21.73
C ARG A 136 10.29 7.06 -21.16
N ASP A 137 9.79 6.02 -21.83
CA ASP A 137 10.00 4.63 -21.44
C ASP A 137 11.50 4.30 -21.43
N ARG A 138 12.25 4.57 -22.51
CA ARG A 138 13.70 4.34 -22.59
C ARG A 138 14.48 5.05 -21.47
N ARG A 139 14.07 6.27 -21.11
CA ARG A 139 14.68 7.02 -20.00
C ARG A 139 14.37 6.38 -18.64
N GLU A 140 13.17 5.89 -18.40
CA GLU A 140 12.87 5.18 -17.16
C GLU A 140 13.59 3.83 -17.10
N GLU A 141 13.71 3.13 -18.24
CA GLU A 141 14.50 1.90 -18.35
C GLU A 141 15.98 2.15 -18.01
N SER A 142 16.58 3.26 -18.45
CA SER A 142 17.96 3.59 -18.09
C SER A 142 18.15 3.86 -16.59
N TRP A 143 17.06 4.11 -15.85
CA TRP A 143 17.08 4.20 -14.38
C TRP A 143 16.91 2.87 -13.65
N GLY A 144 16.68 1.79 -14.40
CA GLY A 144 16.50 0.44 -13.87
C GLY A 144 15.03 0.04 -13.64
N LEU A 145 14.09 0.66 -14.38
CA LEU A 145 12.66 0.40 -14.22
C LEU A 145 12.29 -1.07 -14.52
N LYS A 146 12.86 -1.64 -15.58
CA LYS A 146 12.58 -3.03 -15.99
C LYS A 146 12.95 -4.01 -14.90
N GLU A 147 14.16 -3.88 -14.37
CA GLU A 147 14.68 -4.69 -13.28
C GLU A 147 13.83 -4.53 -12.01
N ALA A 148 13.31 -3.33 -11.75
CA ALA A 148 12.39 -3.09 -10.63
C ALA A 148 11.03 -3.78 -10.84
N MET A 149 10.49 -3.77 -12.06
CA MET A 149 9.24 -4.48 -12.37
C MET A 149 9.40 -6.00 -12.28
N GLU A 150 10.54 -6.54 -12.75
CA GLU A 150 10.83 -7.98 -12.70
C GLU A 150 10.90 -8.55 -11.29
N VAL A 151 11.30 -7.75 -10.30
CA VAL A 151 11.39 -8.18 -8.89
C VAL A 151 10.16 -7.81 -8.06
N ALA A 152 9.07 -7.38 -8.69
CA ALA A 152 7.83 -7.04 -7.99
C ALA A 152 7.21 -8.27 -7.34
N ASP A 153 6.67 -8.09 -6.14
CA ASP A 153 6.01 -9.16 -5.39
C ASP A 153 4.62 -9.48 -5.96
N PHE A 154 3.99 -8.48 -6.60
CA PHE A 154 2.69 -8.60 -7.27
C PHE A 154 2.67 -7.79 -8.55
N THR A 155 1.86 -8.23 -9.52
CA THR A 155 1.59 -7.49 -10.76
C THR A 155 0.09 -7.26 -10.91
N ILE A 156 -0.30 -6.03 -11.28
CA ILE A 156 -1.66 -5.66 -11.66
C ILE A 156 -1.64 -5.20 -13.11
N GLU A 157 -2.40 -5.89 -13.95
CA GLU A 157 -2.65 -5.46 -15.32
C GLU A 157 -3.75 -4.39 -15.35
N ASN A 158 -3.47 -3.28 -16.05
CA ASN A 158 -4.36 -2.15 -16.24
C ASN A 158 -4.71 -1.98 -17.73
N THR A 159 -5.35 -3.00 -18.29
CA THR A 159 -5.83 -3.06 -19.68
C THR A 159 -7.33 -2.77 -19.82
N GLY A 160 -8.09 -2.95 -18.74
CA GLY A 160 -9.53 -2.71 -18.70
C GLY A 160 -9.92 -1.27 -18.36
N ASP A 161 -11.15 -1.11 -17.88
CA ASP A 161 -11.69 0.19 -17.47
C ASP A 161 -11.16 0.64 -16.09
N ILE A 162 -11.44 1.90 -15.76
CA ILE A 162 -10.93 2.53 -14.55
C ILE A 162 -11.48 1.90 -13.27
N GLU A 163 -12.72 1.44 -13.25
CA GLU A 163 -13.33 0.88 -12.05
C GLU A 163 -12.85 -0.55 -11.82
N GLU A 164 -12.71 -1.36 -12.87
CA GLU A 164 -12.06 -2.67 -12.80
C GLU A 164 -10.64 -2.56 -12.22
N PHE A 165 -9.86 -1.59 -12.71
CA PHE A 165 -8.51 -1.34 -12.20
C PHE A 165 -8.52 -0.92 -10.73
N LYS A 166 -9.41 0.02 -10.34
CA LYS A 166 -9.54 0.45 -8.94
C LYS A 166 -9.92 -0.71 -8.03
N ASP A 167 -10.81 -1.59 -8.47
CA ASP A 167 -11.22 -2.77 -7.69
C ASP A 167 -10.09 -3.77 -7.51
N LYS A 168 -9.29 -4.04 -8.55
CA LYS A 168 -8.08 -4.87 -8.45
C LYS A 168 -7.08 -4.30 -7.43
N VAL A 169 -6.80 -3.00 -7.51
CA VAL A 169 -5.90 -2.31 -6.56
C VAL A 169 -6.48 -2.39 -5.14
N ARG A 170 -7.76 -2.08 -4.97
CA ARG A 170 -8.45 -2.09 -3.68
C ARG A 170 -8.42 -3.46 -3.04
N ALA A 171 -8.69 -4.52 -3.81
CA ALA A 171 -8.64 -5.90 -3.35
C ALA A 171 -7.23 -6.29 -2.90
N LEU A 172 -6.20 -5.97 -3.69
CA LEU A 172 -4.82 -6.27 -3.32
C LEU A 172 -4.36 -5.50 -2.08
N LEU A 173 -4.62 -4.19 -2.02
CA LEU A 173 -4.25 -3.39 -0.85
C LEU A 173 -4.95 -3.89 0.42
N ARG A 174 -6.24 -4.25 0.35
CA ARG A 174 -6.97 -4.85 1.47
C ARG A 174 -6.35 -6.17 1.93
N LYS A 175 -5.95 -7.03 0.99
CA LYS A 175 -5.25 -8.28 1.30
C LYS A 175 -3.89 -8.05 1.97
N LEU A 176 -3.17 -7.02 1.56
CA LEU A 176 -1.85 -6.71 2.11
C LEU A 176 -1.90 -6.09 3.51
N ILE A 177 -2.95 -5.33 3.81
CA ILE A 177 -3.15 -4.71 5.13
C ILE A 177 -4.02 -5.55 6.06
N SER A 178 -4.56 -6.69 5.60
CA SER A 178 -5.41 -7.52 6.45
C SER A 178 -4.61 -8.09 7.61
N VAL A 179 -5.16 -7.97 8.80
CA VAL A 179 -4.63 -8.59 10.01
C VAL A 179 -5.29 -9.96 10.16
N GLU A 180 -4.50 -10.99 10.43
CA GLU A 180 -5.05 -12.26 10.87
C GLU A 180 -5.26 -12.21 12.39
N VAL A 181 -6.47 -12.57 12.82
CA VAL A 181 -6.85 -12.60 14.23
C VAL A 181 -6.91 -14.04 14.65
N GLU A 182 -6.03 -14.41 15.57
CA GLU A 182 -6.09 -15.68 16.28
C GLU A 182 -6.87 -15.50 17.58
N ILE A 183 -7.80 -16.40 17.85
CA ILE A 183 -8.70 -16.36 18.99
C ILE A 183 -8.58 -17.69 19.73
N GLU A 184 -8.29 -17.63 21.02
CA GLU A 184 -8.29 -18.79 21.91
C GLU A 184 -9.24 -18.53 23.09
N THR A 185 -10.10 -19.50 23.40
CA THR A 185 -10.90 -19.46 24.61
C THR A 185 -11.19 -20.86 25.13
N SER A 186 -11.19 -21.05 26.45
CA SER A 186 -11.73 -22.27 27.06
C SER A 186 -13.25 -22.34 26.90
N ILE A 187 -13.85 -23.52 27.04
CA ILE A 187 -15.29 -23.76 27.19
C ILE A 187 -15.46 -24.38 28.57
N ASN A 188 -16.06 -23.64 29.50
CA ASN A 188 -16.24 -24.11 30.86
C ASN A 188 -17.36 -25.17 30.92
N PRO A 189 -17.34 -26.12 31.88
CA PRO A 189 -18.36 -27.18 31.95
C PRO A 189 -19.81 -26.68 32.10
N THR A 190 -19.98 -25.46 32.60
CA THR A 190 -21.28 -24.79 32.76
C THR A 190 -21.70 -23.98 31.53
N GLU A 191 -20.86 -23.88 30.50
CA GLU A 191 -21.12 -23.14 29.27
C GLU A 191 -21.62 -24.10 28.18
N GLU A 192 -22.59 -23.66 27.38
CA GLU A 192 -22.97 -24.37 26.16
C GLU A 192 -22.03 -23.97 25.03
N GLU A 193 -21.46 -24.95 24.34
CA GLU A 193 -20.52 -24.73 23.22
C GLU A 193 -21.07 -23.77 22.17
N GLU A 194 -22.35 -23.91 21.81
CA GLU A 194 -23.02 -23.07 20.81
C GLU A 194 -23.08 -21.59 21.23
N LYS A 195 -23.24 -21.31 22.54
CA LYS A 195 -23.21 -19.94 23.06
C LYS A 195 -21.81 -19.34 22.95
N VAL A 196 -20.76 -20.13 23.21
CA VAL A 196 -19.36 -19.67 23.08
C VAL A 196 -19.01 -19.41 21.60
N ILE A 197 -19.40 -20.32 20.71
CA ILE A 197 -19.25 -20.13 19.25
C ILE A 197 -19.94 -18.84 18.80
N LYS A 198 -21.17 -18.62 19.27
CA LYS A 198 -21.95 -17.42 18.93
C LYS A 198 -21.28 -16.14 19.45
N ALA A 199 -20.74 -16.15 20.67
CA ALA A 199 -20.01 -15.00 21.21
C ALA A 199 -18.78 -14.63 20.35
N VAL A 200 -18.01 -15.63 19.90
CA VAL A 200 -16.89 -15.41 18.98
C VAL A 200 -17.39 -14.84 17.64
N LYS A 201 -18.43 -15.43 17.04
CA LYS A 201 -19.00 -14.96 15.77
C LYS A 201 -19.67 -13.59 15.85
N ASN A 202 -20.16 -13.18 17.02
CA ASN A 202 -20.70 -11.83 17.24
C ASN A 202 -19.60 -10.77 17.10
N LEU A 203 -18.35 -11.09 17.43
CA LEU A 203 -17.21 -10.20 17.28
C LEU A 203 -16.56 -10.35 15.89
N PHE A 204 -16.45 -11.59 15.41
CA PHE A 204 -15.75 -11.97 14.19
C PHE A 204 -16.62 -12.90 13.33
N PRO A 205 -17.53 -12.36 12.50
CA PRO A 205 -18.48 -13.17 11.76
C PRO A 205 -17.85 -14.16 10.76
N ASP A 206 -16.65 -13.85 10.26
CA ASP A 206 -15.89 -14.68 9.32
C ASP A 206 -15.02 -15.75 10.02
N ALA A 207 -15.07 -15.85 11.35
CA ALA A 207 -14.22 -16.74 12.13
C ALA A 207 -14.42 -18.22 11.74
N LYS A 208 -13.31 -18.86 11.37
CA LYS A 208 -13.21 -20.31 11.17
C LYS A 208 -12.84 -20.97 12.48
N ILE A 209 -13.74 -21.76 13.04
CA ILE A 209 -13.63 -22.30 14.40
C ILE A 209 -13.22 -23.77 14.38
N ARG A 210 -12.35 -24.16 15.31
CA ARG A 210 -11.96 -25.53 15.65
C ARG A 210 -12.04 -25.71 17.16
N ILE A 211 -12.65 -26.82 17.61
CA ILE A 211 -12.75 -27.16 19.04
C ILE A 211 -11.90 -28.40 19.29
N GLU A 212 -11.06 -28.34 20.33
CA GLU A 212 -10.24 -29.46 20.79
C GLU A 212 -10.36 -29.59 22.31
N GLY A 213 -10.98 -30.69 22.77
CA GLY A 213 -11.27 -30.87 24.20
C GLY A 213 -12.17 -29.75 24.72
N ASN A 214 -11.72 -29.02 25.73
CA ASN A 214 -12.43 -27.89 26.32
C ASN A 214 -11.92 -26.52 25.81
N LYS A 215 -11.26 -26.47 24.66
CA LYS A 215 -10.77 -25.23 24.07
C LYS A 215 -11.34 -25.00 22.68
N LEU A 216 -11.67 -23.76 22.41
CA LEU A 216 -12.07 -23.23 21.12
C LEU A 216 -10.95 -22.37 20.57
N TYR A 217 -10.52 -22.69 19.35
CA TYR A 217 -9.59 -21.89 18.55
C TYR A 217 -10.33 -21.34 17.34
N ALA A 218 -10.03 -20.11 16.95
CA ALA A 218 -10.57 -19.54 15.73
C ALA A 218 -9.58 -18.63 15.02
N ILE A 219 -9.70 -18.58 13.69
CA ILE A 219 -8.96 -17.65 12.84
C ILE A 219 -9.97 -16.78 12.08
N ALA A 220 -9.78 -15.47 12.14
CA ALA A 220 -10.58 -14.47 11.45
C ALA A 220 -9.70 -13.42 10.76
N ARG A 221 -10.26 -12.66 9.82
CA ARG A 221 -9.57 -11.56 9.12
C ARG A 221 -10.40 -10.28 9.06
N ASP A 222 -11.72 -10.38 9.23
CA ASP A 222 -12.60 -9.21 9.26
C ASP A 222 -12.67 -8.60 10.67
N LEU A 223 -12.23 -7.35 10.78
CA LEU A 223 -12.27 -6.55 12.00
C LEU A 223 -13.44 -5.55 12.03
N HIS A 224 -14.29 -5.53 11.00
CA HIS A 224 -15.34 -4.53 10.85
C HIS A 224 -16.32 -4.53 12.03
N THR A 225 -16.83 -5.71 12.39
CA THR A 225 -17.80 -5.85 13.48
C THR A 225 -17.22 -5.44 14.82
N LEU A 226 -16.00 -5.89 15.14
CA LEU A 226 -15.28 -5.46 16.34
C LEU A 226 -15.11 -3.94 16.39
N ARG A 227 -14.68 -3.32 15.28
CA ARG A 227 -14.52 -1.86 15.19
C ARG A 227 -15.83 -1.11 15.46
N GLU A 228 -16.94 -1.57 14.89
CA GLU A 228 -18.25 -0.96 15.10
C GLU A 228 -18.73 -1.10 16.54
N LEU A 229 -18.45 -2.23 17.21
CA LEU A 229 -18.75 -2.41 18.63
C LEU A 229 -17.95 -1.46 19.52
N LEU A 230 -16.64 -1.35 19.31
CA LEU A 230 -15.77 -0.40 20.04
C LEU A 230 -16.23 1.05 19.84
N ARG A 231 -16.67 1.39 18.63
CA ARG A 231 -17.22 2.71 18.30
C ARG A 231 -18.55 2.97 19.01
N LYS A 232 -19.50 2.03 18.97
CA LYS A 232 -20.79 2.12 19.65
C LYS A 232 -20.63 2.29 21.16
N GLN A 233 -19.65 1.60 21.74
CA GLN A 233 -19.30 1.71 23.16
C GLN A 233 -18.49 2.98 23.50
N LYS A 234 -18.07 3.78 22.50
CA LYS A 234 -17.27 5.00 22.66
C LYS A 234 -15.93 4.78 23.37
N ILE A 235 -15.29 3.63 23.13
CA ILE A 235 -14.03 3.23 23.78
C ILE A 235 -12.86 3.10 22.79
N LEU A 236 -12.92 3.72 21.61
CA LEU A 236 -11.88 3.60 20.59
C LEU A 236 -10.50 4.04 21.10
N ASP A 237 -10.41 5.13 21.84
CA ASP A 237 -9.13 5.64 22.37
C ASP A 237 -8.56 4.73 23.46
N THR A 238 -9.43 4.22 24.35
CA THR A 238 -9.06 3.24 25.38
C THR A 238 -8.59 1.94 24.74
N ALA A 239 -9.35 1.40 23.79
CA ALA A 239 -8.99 0.19 23.06
C ALA A 239 -7.65 0.36 22.33
N ARG A 240 -7.45 1.51 21.65
CA ARG A 240 -6.18 1.82 21.00
C ARG A 240 -5.01 1.84 21.98
N THR A 241 -5.20 2.44 23.15
CA THR A 241 -4.17 2.49 24.19
C THR A 241 -3.81 1.08 24.66
N GLU A 242 -4.80 0.23 24.90
CA GLU A 242 -4.59 -1.14 25.36
C GLU A 242 -3.94 -2.03 24.28
N PHE A 243 -4.35 -1.85 23.02
CA PHE A 243 -3.76 -2.57 21.89
C PHE A 243 -2.28 -2.21 21.71
N LEU A 244 -1.93 -0.94 21.83
CA LEU A 244 -0.54 -0.48 21.71
C LEU A 244 0.30 -0.93 22.90
N ARG A 245 -0.29 -1.02 24.09
CA ARG A 245 0.39 -1.47 25.31
C ARG A 245 0.82 -2.94 25.24
N ASN A 246 -0.02 -3.79 24.65
CA ASN A 246 0.20 -5.23 24.55
C ASN A 246 0.80 -5.65 23.18
N ARG A 247 1.45 -4.72 22.47
CA ARG A 247 2.08 -4.99 21.18
C ARG A 247 3.46 -5.60 21.38
N MET A 248 3.70 -6.76 20.76
CA MET A 248 5.01 -7.39 20.66
C MET A 248 5.40 -7.57 19.19
N GLY A 249 6.32 -6.74 18.69
CA GLY A 249 6.72 -6.77 17.28
C GLY A 249 5.54 -6.42 16.34
N ASN A 250 5.08 -7.42 15.59
CA ASN A 250 3.94 -7.34 14.66
C ASN A 250 2.66 -7.96 15.23
N GLU A 251 2.69 -8.47 16.46
CA GLU A 251 1.56 -9.08 17.14
C GLU A 251 0.97 -8.14 18.20
N ILE A 252 -0.36 -8.19 18.36
CA ILE A 252 -1.08 -7.50 19.44
C ILE A 252 -1.97 -8.54 20.11
N THR A 253 -1.73 -8.80 21.39
CA THR A 253 -2.55 -9.73 22.18
C THR A 253 -3.51 -8.93 23.06
N VAL A 254 -4.79 -9.26 22.99
CA VAL A 254 -5.84 -8.57 23.76
C VAL A 254 -6.79 -9.58 24.37
N TYR A 255 -7.27 -9.29 25.58
CA TYR A 255 -8.18 -10.17 26.30
C TYR A 255 -9.58 -9.55 26.36
N PHE A 256 -10.58 -10.33 25.94
CA PHE A 256 -11.97 -9.96 26.05
C PHE A 256 -12.64 -10.77 27.17
N ASN A 257 -13.53 -10.12 27.93
CA ASN A 257 -14.33 -10.82 28.92
C ASN A 257 -15.54 -11.47 28.25
N LYS A 258 -15.71 -12.79 28.46
CA LYS A 258 -16.84 -13.56 27.94
C LYS A 258 -18.22 -13.10 28.43
N GLN A 259 -18.30 -12.44 29.59
CA GLN A 259 -19.58 -12.14 30.25
C GLN A 259 -20.30 -10.89 29.71
N THR A 260 -19.71 -10.22 28.72
CA THR A 260 -20.19 -8.93 28.19
C THR A 260 -20.48 -8.93 26.68
N ALA A 261 -20.46 -10.10 26.03
CA ALA A 261 -20.65 -10.29 24.58
C ALA A 261 -21.97 -11.01 24.22
#